data_AF-A0A522FGK1-F1
#
_entry.id   AF-A0A522FGK1-F1
#
_cell.length_a   1.000
_cell.length_b   1.000
_cell.length_c   1.000
_cell.angle_alpha   90.00
_cell.angle_beta   90.00
_cell.angle_gamma   90.00
#
_symmetry.space_group_name_H-M   'P 1'
#
loop_
_entity.id
_entity.type
_entity.pdbx_description
1 polymer ?
#
loop_
_entity_poly.entity_id
_entity_poly.type
_entity_poly.pdbx_seq_one_letter_code
_entity_poly.pdbx_strand_id
1 'polypeptide(L)' 'MSEEKLNIGERIEDYALHGASASPLEPSFRQKAIDYIAGFEECESSKDELAAKSDGDLMDYGYHVMAEYANGQD' A
#
# COMPACT_ATOMS: atom_id res chain seq x y z
N MET A 1 -19.93 16.30 3.52
CA MET A 1 -18.54 15.79 3.52
C MET A 1 -18.28 15.36 4.97
N SER A 2 -18.00 14.12 5.32
CA SER A 2 -16.84 13.37 4.84
C SER A 2 -16.99 11.89 5.25
N GLU A 3 -17.62 11.08 4.42
CA GLU A 3 -17.17 9.69 4.30
C GLU A 3 -15.76 9.73 3.69
N GLU A 4 -14.95 8.71 3.90
CA GLU A 4 -13.71 8.48 3.13
C GLU A 4 -12.43 9.24 3.54
N LYS A 5 -12.15 9.37 4.84
CA LYS A 5 -10.75 9.10 5.25
C LYS A 5 -10.55 7.59 5.23
N LEU A 6 -10.57 6.99 4.04
CA LEU A 6 -10.10 5.62 3.87
C LEU A 6 -8.63 5.61 4.31
N ASN A 7 -8.34 4.93 5.41
CA ASN A 7 -6.98 4.72 5.86
C ASN A 7 -6.26 3.97 4.75
N ILE A 8 -5.19 4.55 4.21
CA ILE A 8 -4.46 3.96 3.08
C ILE A 8 -4.01 2.54 3.42
N GLY A 9 -3.60 2.30 4.69
CA GLY A 9 -3.25 0.97 5.17
C GLY A 9 -4.39 -0.04 5.11
N GLU A 10 -5.60 0.33 5.55
CA GLU A 10 -6.78 -0.57 5.48
C GLU A 10 -7.13 -0.94 4.04
N ARG A 11 -6.99 0.01 3.09
CA ARG A 11 -7.20 -0.30 1.66
C ARG A 11 -6.12 -1.17 1.06
N ILE A 12 -4.87 -1.00 1.49
CA ILE A 12 -3.76 -1.87 1.06
C ILE A 12 -4.01 -3.30 1.57
N GLU A 13 -4.39 -3.45 2.84
CA GLU A 13 -4.73 -4.73 3.45
C GLU A 13 -5.92 -5.42 2.75
N ASP A 14 -7.02 -4.68 2.55
CA ASP A 14 -8.20 -5.21 1.84
C ASP A 14 -7.84 -5.69 0.42
N TYR A 15 -7.04 -4.91 -0.30
CA TYR A 15 -6.61 -5.28 -1.66
C TYR A 15 -5.70 -6.50 -1.68
N ALA A 16 -4.72 -6.59 -0.76
CA ALA A 16 -3.80 -7.71 -0.69
C ALA A 16 -4.51 -9.02 -0.26
N LEU A 17 -5.48 -8.94 0.65
CA LEU A 17 -6.18 -10.12 1.20
C LEU A 17 -7.36 -10.60 0.34
N HIS A 18 -8.12 -9.67 -0.24
CA HIS A 18 -9.31 -9.98 -1.03
C HIS A 18 -9.06 -9.93 -2.54
N GLY A 19 -7.86 -9.50 -2.93
CA GLY A 19 -7.42 -9.38 -4.31
C GLY A 19 -7.94 -8.11 -4.97
N ALA A 20 -7.24 -7.74 -6.05
CA ALA A 20 -7.68 -6.68 -6.93
C ALA A 20 -9.13 -6.92 -7.38
N SER A 21 -10.04 -6.00 -7.05
CA SER A 21 -11.23 -5.83 -7.88
C SER A 21 -10.78 -5.73 -9.35
N ALA A 22 -11.56 -6.23 -10.31
CA ALA A 22 -11.14 -6.33 -11.72
C ALA A 22 -10.74 -5.00 -12.41
N SER A 23 -10.73 -3.90 -11.67
CA SER A 23 -10.35 -2.56 -12.08
C SER A 23 -8.96 -2.18 -11.53
N PRO A 24 -8.13 -1.52 -12.34
CA PRO A 24 -6.85 -0.96 -11.89
C PRO A 24 -7.06 0.10 -10.80
N LEU A 25 -6.02 0.34 -10.01
CA LEU A 25 -6.03 1.36 -8.98
C LEU A 25 -6.16 2.75 -9.60
N GLU A 26 -6.96 3.61 -8.96
CA GLU A 26 -6.98 5.02 -9.33
C GLU A 26 -5.58 5.63 -9.17
N PRO A 27 -5.08 6.40 -10.16
CA PRO A 27 -3.73 6.99 -10.09
C PRO A 27 -3.47 7.81 -8.82
N SER A 28 -4.49 8.51 -8.32
CA SER A 28 -4.41 9.32 -7.10
C SER A 28 -4.26 8.46 -5.84
N PHE A 29 -4.92 7.30 -5.79
CA PHE A 29 -4.78 6.34 -4.70
C PHE A 29 -3.44 5.61 -4.78
N ARG A 30 -3.04 5.19 -5.99
CA ARG A 30 -1.75 4.55 -6.23
C ARG A 30 -0.59 5.42 -5.74
N GLN A 31 -0.59 6.72 -6.05
CA GLN A 31 0.43 7.64 -5.55
C GLN A 31 0.42 7.74 -4.02
N LYS A 32 -0.76 7.84 -3.40
CA LYS A 32 -0.90 7.87 -1.93
C LYS A 32 -0.38 6.59 -1.28
N ALA A 33 -0.62 5.43 -1.88
CA ALA A 33 -0.10 4.16 -1.41
C ALA A 33 1.43 4.11 -1.49
N ILE A 34 2.03 4.55 -2.60
CA ILE A 34 3.49 4.66 -2.74
C ILE A 34 4.07 5.56 -1.65
N ASP A 35 3.51 6.76 -1.47
CA ASP A 35 3.98 7.71 -0.47
C ASP A 35 3.82 7.19 0.96
N TYR A 36 2.76 6.44 1.22
CA TYR A 36 2.49 5.82 2.50
C TYR A 36 3.49 4.69 2.79
N ILE A 37 3.66 3.74 1.87
CA ILE A 37 4.58 2.60 2.00
C ILE A 37 6.03 3.09 2.16
N ALA A 38 6.46 4.05 1.34
CA ALA A 38 7.80 4.64 1.42
C ALA A 38 8.05 5.45 2.70
N GLY A 39 7.03 5.67 3.54
CA GLY A 39 7.15 6.33 4.84
C GLY A 39 7.52 5.39 5.98
N PHE A 40 7.46 4.07 5.77
CA PHE A 40 7.86 3.07 6.76
C PHE A 40 9.36 2.82 6.73
N GLU A 41 9.96 2.57 7.89
CA GLU A 41 11.40 2.31 8.01
C GLU A 41 11.79 0.94 7.45
N GLU A 42 10.85 0.00 7.42
CA GLU A 42 10.94 -1.35 6.85
C GLU A 42 10.84 -1.34 5.31
N CYS A 43 10.51 -0.20 4.70
CA CYS A 43 10.45 -0.10 3.26
C CYS A 43 11.86 -0.06 2.64
N GLU A 44 12.34 -1.21 2.18
CA GLU A 44 13.63 -1.33 1.48
C GLU A 44 13.59 -0.82 0.02
N SER A 45 12.40 -0.64 -0.57
CA SER A 45 12.24 -0.16 -1.95
C SER A 45 12.15 1.37 -2.04
N SER A 46 12.79 1.94 -3.06
CA SER A 46 12.63 3.36 -3.40
C SER A 46 11.26 3.67 -4.01
N LYS A 47 10.83 4.95 -3.99
CA LYS A 47 9.56 5.37 -4.61
C LYS A 47 9.49 5.05 -6.10
N ASP A 48 10.61 5.13 -6.82
CA ASP A 48 10.67 4.79 -8.24
C ASP A 48 10.49 3.29 -8.48
N GLU A 49 11.07 2.45 -7.61
CA GLU A 49 10.86 0.99 -7.66
C GLU A 49 9.42 0.62 -7.32
N LEU A 50 8.80 1.29 -6.32
CA LEU A 50 7.38 1.13 -6.01
C LEU A 50 6.49 1.58 -7.17
N ALA A 51 6.82 2.68 -7.84
CA ALA A 51 6.06 3.17 -8.99
C ALA A 51 6.13 2.23 -10.21
N ALA A 52 7.19 1.44 -10.33
CA ALA A 52 7.37 0.46 -11.40
C ALA A 52 6.64 -0.89 -11.18
N LYS A 53 6.20 -1.18 -9.95
CA LYS A 53 5.47 -2.42 -9.62
C LYS A 53 4.07 -2.45 -10.26
N SER A 54 3.50 -3.63 -10.50
CA SER A 54 2.07 -3.72 -10.85
C SER A 54 1.20 -3.26 -9.66
N ASP A 55 -0.08 -2.99 -9.89
CA ASP A 55 -1.01 -2.62 -8.79
C ASP A 55 -1.06 -3.72 -7.71
N GLY A 56 -1.10 -4.99 -8.11
CA GLY A 56 -1.04 -6.13 -7.20
C GLY A 56 0.26 -6.19 -6.42
N ASP A 57 1.40 -6.16 -7.12
CA ASP A 57 2.71 -6.24 -6.46
C ASP A 57 2.97 -5.07 -5.51
N LEU A 58 2.45 -3.88 -5.84
CA LEU A 58 2.54 -2.70 -4.97
C LEU A 58 1.76 -2.90 -3.68
N MET A 59 0.54 -3.42 -3.78
CA MET A 59 -0.34 -3.64 -2.62
C MET A 59 0.17 -4.77 -1.74
N ASP A 60 0.59 -5.89 -2.33
CA ASP A 60 1.18 -7.01 -1.61
C ASP A 60 2.46 -6.59 -0.88
N TYR A 61 3.34 -5.83 -1.56
CA TYR A 61 4.54 -5.28 -0.93
C TYR A 61 4.20 -4.33 0.22
N GLY A 62 3.25 -3.43 0.02
CA GLY A 62 2.79 -2.52 1.06
C GLY A 62 2.23 -3.24 2.29
N TYR A 63 1.45 -4.31 2.08
CA TYR A 63 0.94 -5.15 3.15
C TYR A 63 2.06 -5.80 3.97
N HIS A 64 3.09 -6.34 3.30
CA HIS A 64 4.24 -6.91 3.99
C HIS A 64 5.01 -5.90 4.83
N VAL A 65 5.29 -4.71 4.28
CA VAL A 65 5.97 -3.62 5.02
C VAL A 65 5.18 -3.24 6.27
N MET A 66 3.86 -3.08 6.17
CA MET A 66 3.01 -2.79 7.33
C MET A 66 3.00 -3.92 8.37
N ALA A 67 2.98 -5.18 7.92
CA ALA A 67 3.01 -6.34 8.81
C ALA A 67 4.36 -6.46 9.55
N GLU A 68 5.48 -6.17 8.88
CA GLU A 68 6.80 -6.14 9.52
C GLU A 68 6.90 -5.02 10.56
N TYR A 69 6.46 -3.81 10.22
CA TYR A 69 6.37 -2.69 11.17
C TYR A 69 5.56 -3.06 12.41
N ALA A 70 4.40 -3.70 12.24
CA ALA A 70 3.57 -4.13 13.36
C ALA A 70 4.25 -5.19 14.24
N ASN A 71 4.99 -6.12 13.65
CA ASN A 71 5.72 -7.17 14.37
C ASN A 71 6.99 -6.63 15.08
N GLY A 72 7.59 -5.55 14.58
CA GLY A 72 8.78 -4.91 15.16
C GLY A 72 8.51 -4.05 16.39
N GLN A 73 7.24 -3.80 16.71
CA GLN A 73 6.82 -2.95 17.85
C GLN A 73 6.46 -3.71 19.14
N ASP A 74 6.72 -5.02 19.20
CA ASP A 74 6.57 -5.85 20.41
C ASP A 74 7.75 -5.72 21.40
#